data_AF-A0A5D0TWZ1-F1
#
_entry.id   AF-A0A5D0TWZ1-F1
#
_cell.length_a   1.000
_cell.length_b   1.000
_cell.length_c   1.000
_cell.angle_alpha   90.00
_cell.angle_beta   90.00
_cell.angle_gamma   90.00
#
_symmetry.space_group_name_H-M   'P 1'
#
loop_
_entity.id
_entity.type
_entity.pdbx_description
1 polymer ?
#
loop_
_entity_poly.entity_id
_entity_poly.type
_entity_poly.pdbx_seq_one_letter_code
_entity_poly.pdbx_strand_id
1 'polypeptide(L)'
;MPAYDPARRAPVTGHRWESALRGLRAEALDCVQTTVALLADHVHGVGAHLALGTDWRFPTPHDAAAASLRPPLSARLAQAARLGLSAVPSGSQATSGDVCERAKTGEPVFLVADAYVLPWVPYTGHRHMAHSFLLASRPGGHLVVDAYHNDTEWGPARPGAWALTDGELDAVLADGATVVTIEPTGKRPVPPAPAEVLAANAAQAQDAAAHIDGYIAAVERGLDDTEAVENLVLDIWLLGRERLLHALWLGEHPAAARAREHAAAWRRLAAHSYLAMRRARTDGRFAGTVLAEMSRQLHADADLARSLAPEPPPTPAGDVPPVGAVTVAVLDAVRHTLRLDEQTIRAAGTLRALPGFDSFRLVDIISRVEERLGVRLPGDLSGDKLSDIDGLCELFTAAATERAGRSGR
;
A
#
# COMPACT_ATOMS: atom_id res chain seq x y z
N MET A 1 -0.93 -8.61 -35.87
CA MET A 1 -0.14 -7.41 -35.56
C MET A 1 1.34 -7.76 -35.63
N PRO A 2 2.23 -6.89 -36.14
CA PRO A 2 3.67 -7.14 -36.08
C PRO A 2 4.12 -7.23 -34.62
N ALA A 3 5.10 -8.11 -34.35
CA ALA A 3 5.70 -8.29 -33.03
C ALA A 3 6.29 -6.97 -32.49
N TYR A 4 6.33 -6.83 -31.16
CA TYR A 4 7.02 -5.74 -30.48
C TYR A 4 8.46 -5.62 -31.00
N ASP A 5 8.79 -4.46 -31.58
CA ASP A 5 10.13 -4.14 -32.05
C ASP A 5 10.61 -2.91 -31.28
N PRO A 6 11.45 -3.08 -30.23
CA PRO A 6 11.94 -1.96 -29.43
C PRO A 6 12.77 -0.96 -30.26
N ALA A 7 13.25 -1.36 -31.45
CA ALA A 7 13.97 -0.47 -32.35
C ALA A 7 13.04 0.44 -33.19
N ARG A 8 11.72 0.19 -33.23
CA ARG A 8 10.81 0.96 -34.09
C ARG A 8 10.42 2.35 -33.58
N ARG A 9 10.58 2.63 -32.28
CA ARG A 9 10.26 3.97 -31.75
C ARG A 9 11.28 4.43 -30.72
N ALA A 10 12.21 5.27 -31.19
CA ALA A 10 13.11 6.00 -30.31
C ALA A 10 12.29 6.92 -29.36
N PRO A 11 12.61 6.96 -28.06
CA PRO A 11 12.01 7.92 -27.14
C PRO A 11 12.25 9.36 -27.62
N VAL A 12 11.24 10.21 -27.44
CA VAL A 12 11.35 11.65 -27.65
C VAL A 12 12.15 12.25 -26.50
N THR A 13 13.04 13.20 -26.79
CA THR A 13 13.83 13.96 -25.80
C THR A 13 13.42 15.44 -25.78
N GLY A 14 13.86 16.20 -24.75
CA GLY A 14 13.62 17.64 -24.66
C GLY A 14 12.19 18.03 -24.27
N HIS A 15 11.44 17.12 -23.64
CA HIS A 15 10.06 17.36 -23.22
C HIS A 15 9.98 17.70 -21.72
N ARG A 16 8.88 18.35 -21.29
CA ARG A 16 8.72 18.85 -19.91
C ARG A 16 8.78 17.78 -18.80
N TRP A 17 8.61 16.51 -19.17
CA TRP A 17 8.61 15.36 -18.25
C TRP A 17 10.00 14.76 -17.99
N GLU A 18 11.02 15.16 -18.74
CA GLU A 18 12.32 14.49 -18.75
C GLU A 18 13.01 14.52 -17.37
N SER A 19 12.88 15.63 -16.64
CA SER A 19 13.42 15.73 -15.28
C SER A 19 12.72 14.79 -14.30
N ALA A 20 11.40 14.66 -14.39
CA ALA A 20 10.62 13.79 -13.52
C ALA A 20 10.90 12.32 -13.84
N LEU A 21 10.95 11.93 -15.12
CA LEU A 21 11.31 10.57 -15.55
C LEU A 21 12.69 10.14 -15.05
N ARG A 22 13.70 11.04 -15.10
CA ARG A 22 15.05 10.73 -14.62
C ARG A 22 15.15 10.63 -13.09
N GLY A 23 14.37 11.44 -12.38
CA GLY A 23 14.40 11.48 -10.91
C GLY A 23 13.64 10.32 -10.26
N LEU A 24 12.64 9.79 -10.95
CA LEU A 24 11.74 8.77 -10.45
C LEU A 24 12.46 7.44 -10.20
N ARG A 25 12.22 6.84 -9.02
CA ARG A 25 12.63 5.48 -8.69
C ARG A 25 11.64 4.45 -9.24
N ALA A 26 11.49 4.43 -10.56
CA ALA A 26 10.51 3.62 -11.27
C ALA A 26 10.62 2.11 -10.97
N GLU A 27 11.81 1.62 -10.68
CA GLU A 27 12.09 0.24 -10.31
C GLU A 27 11.46 -0.20 -8.97
N ALA A 28 11.04 0.77 -8.15
CA ALA A 28 10.43 0.55 -6.83
C ALA A 28 8.89 0.72 -6.84
N LEU A 29 8.29 0.93 -8.00
CA LEU A 29 6.86 1.28 -8.15
C LEU A 29 6.17 0.32 -9.14
N ASP A 30 4.89 0.00 -8.95
CA ASP A 30 4.12 -0.70 -9.98
C ASP A 30 3.60 0.24 -11.09
N CYS A 31 2.95 -0.30 -12.12
CA CYS A 31 2.53 0.45 -13.30
C CYS A 31 1.54 1.59 -12.99
N VAL A 32 0.72 1.49 -11.95
CA VAL A 32 -0.21 2.57 -11.54
C VAL A 32 0.55 3.61 -10.71
N GLN A 33 1.33 3.13 -9.75
CA GLN A 33 2.14 3.99 -8.89
C GLN A 33 3.12 4.85 -9.68
N THR A 34 3.78 4.31 -10.72
CA THR A 34 4.74 5.07 -11.54
C THR A 34 4.12 6.31 -12.17
N THR A 35 2.88 6.23 -12.63
CA THR A 35 2.21 7.34 -13.33
C THR A 35 1.73 8.41 -12.36
N VAL A 36 1.18 8.00 -11.20
CA VAL A 36 0.81 8.95 -10.12
C VAL A 36 2.07 9.63 -9.55
N ALA A 37 3.14 8.85 -9.35
CA ALA A 37 4.42 9.31 -8.86
C ALA A 37 5.11 10.28 -9.84
N LEU A 38 5.04 10.00 -11.15
CA LEU A 38 5.56 10.89 -12.19
C LEU A 38 4.88 12.26 -12.14
N LEU A 39 3.55 12.28 -12.01
CA LEU A 39 2.82 13.54 -11.87
C LEU A 39 3.18 14.27 -10.57
N ALA A 40 3.28 13.54 -9.45
CA ALA A 40 3.70 14.13 -8.18
C ALA A 40 5.09 14.77 -8.26
N ASP A 41 6.06 14.10 -8.86
CA ASP A 41 7.42 14.63 -9.05
C ASP A 41 7.44 15.83 -10.01
N HIS A 42 6.57 15.84 -11.02
CA HIS A 42 6.43 16.98 -11.92
C HIS A 42 5.84 18.21 -11.22
N VAL A 43 4.84 18.03 -10.35
CA VAL A 43 4.13 19.11 -9.65
C VAL A 43 4.90 19.61 -8.42
N HIS A 44 5.37 18.68 -7.58
CA HIS A 44 5.92 18.96 -6.25
C HIS A 44 7.45 18.85 -6.17
N GLY A 45 8.08 18.56 -7.31
CA GLY A 45 9.53 18.41 -7.45
C GLY A 45 10.02 16.97 -7.25
N VAL A 46 11.23 16.70 -7.77
CA VAL A 46 11.87 15.37 -7.74
C VAL A 46 11.88 14.77 -6.34
N GLY A 47 11.52 13.50 -6.24
CA GLY A 47 11.51 12.74 -4.98
C GLY A 47 10.22 12.89 -4.17
N ALA A 48 9.21 13.63 -4.64
CA ALA A 48 7.91 13.67 -3.99
C ALA A 48 7.28 12.26 -3.89
N HIS A 49 7.46 11.43 -4.91
CA HIS A 49 7.00 10.05 -4.94
C HIS A 49 7.51 9.17 -3.79
N LEU A 50 8.64 9.49 -3.18
CA LEU A 50 9.20 8.69 -2.07
C LEU A 50 8.25 8.65 -0.87
N ALA A 51 7.32 9.60 -0.73
CA ALA A 51 6.28 9.53 0.30
C ALA A 51 5.36 8.31 0.16
N LEU A 52 5.29 7.64 -1.00
CA LEU A 52 4.61 6.34 -1.12
C LEU A 52 5.30 5.25 -0.28
N GLY A 53 6.60 5.38 0.00
CA GLY A 53 7.38 4.43 0.80
C GLY A 53 7.06 4.45 2.30
N THR A 54 6.19 5.35 2.77
CA THR A 54 5.76 5.36 4.17
C THR A 54 4.80 4.22 4.52
N ASP A 55 4.13 3.62 3.53
CA ASP A 55 3.11 2.58 3.74
C ASP A 55 3.72 1.19 3.61
N TRP A 56 4.53 0.79 4.61
CA TRP A 56 5.16 -0.52 4.64
C TRP A 56 4.46 -1.43 5.65
N ARG A 57 3.64 -2.35 5.13
CA ARG A 57 2.84 -3.29 5.91
C ARG A 57 2.59 -4.60 5.16
N PHE A 58 2.12 -5.61 5.89
CA PHE A 58 1.48 -6.77 5.25
C PHE A 58 0.11 -6.34 4.70
N PRO A 59 -0.15 -6.44 3.38
CA PRO A 59 -1.45 -6.06 2.84
C PRO A 59 -2.53 -6.98 3.38
N THR A 60 -3.67 -6.43 3.81
CA THR A 60 -4.86 -7.24 4.05
C THR A 60 -5.34 -7.76 2.69
N PRO A 61 -5.50 -9.07 2.48
CA PRO A 61 -6.02 -9.61 1.24
C PRO A 61 -7.38 -8.97 0.93
N HIS A 62 -7.54 -8.45 -0.29
CA HIS A 62 -8.82 -7.86 -0.70
C HIS A 62 -9.90 -8.94 -0.84
N ASP A 63 -9.50 -10.11 -1.32
CA ASP A 63 -10.32 -11.31 -1.41
C ASP A 63 -9.53 -12.47 -0.79
N ALA A 64 -9.99 -12.95 0.37
CA ALA A 64 -9.37 -14.07 1.06
C ALA A 64 -9.45 -15.38 0.27
N ALA A 65 -10.40 -15.51 -0.67
CA ALA A 65 -10.54 -16.68 -1.53
C ALA A 65 -9.52 -16.69 -2.67
N ALA A 66 -9.14 -15.52 -3.19
CA ALA A 66 -8.22 -15.39 -4.33
C ALA A 66 -6.74 -15.49 -3.95
N ALA A 67 -6.41 -15.54 -2.64
CA ALA A 67 -5.04 -15.61 -2.12
C ALA A 67 -4.08 -14.61 -2.83
N SER A 68 -4.54 -13.38 -3.07
CA SER A 68 -3.72 -12.34 -3.72
C SER A 68 -3.56 -11.11 -2.84
N LEU A 69 -2.34 -10.58 -2.84
CA LEU A 69 -1.97 -9.32 -2.19
C LEU A 69 -2.05 -8.12 -3.14
N ARG A 70 -2.43 -8.33 -4.40
CA ARG A 70 -2.54 -7.25 -5.39
C ARG A 70 -3.59 -6.23 -4.98
N PRO A 71 -3.22 -4.95 -4.79
CA PRO A 71 -4.21 -3.92 -4.49
C PRO A 71 -5.10 -3.64 -5.71
N PRO A 72 -6.41 -3.43 -5.53
CA PRO A 72 -7.26 -2.96 -6.62
C PRO A 72 -6.83 -1.55 -7.08
N LEU A 73 -7.21 -1.17 -8.30
CA LEU A 73 -6.90 0.15 -8.88
C LEU A 73 -7.31 1.29 -7.93
N SER A 74 -8.50 1.21 -7.33
CA SER A 74 -9.00 2.21 -6.38
C SER A 74 -8.09 2.38 -5.17
N ALA A 75 -7.52 1.29 -4.63
CA ALA A 75 -6.57 1.34 -3.52
C ALA A 75 -5.25 2.01 -3.93
N ARG A 76 -4.76 1.75 -5.16
CA ARG A 76 -3.57 2.44 -5.69
C ARG A 76 -3.82 3.92 -5.94
N LEU A 77 -4.97 4.30 -6.51
CA LEU A 77 -5.35 5.70 -6.73
C LEU A 77 -5.53 6.44 -5.40
N ALA A 78 -6.05 5.80 -4.35
CA ALA A 78 -6.15 6.39 -3.03
C ALA A 78 -4.78 6.79 -2.44
N GLN A 79 -3.68 6.17 -2.87
CA GLN A 79 -2.33 6.56 -2.45
C GLN A 79 -1.90 7.94 -2.98
N ALA A 80 -2.57 8.46 -4.02
CA ALA A 80 -2.31 9.80 -4.57
C ALA A 80 -2.43 10.90 -3.52
N ALA A 81 -3.32 10.73 -2.53
CA ALA A 81 -3.49 11.70 -1.44
C ALA A 81 -2.20 11.93 -0.65
N ARG A 82 -1.35 10.90 -0.49
CA ARG A 82 -0.05 11.01 0.18
C ARG A 82 0.97 11.83 -0.61
N LEU A 83 0.70 12.03 -1.90
CA LEU A 83 1.52 12.82 -2.80
C LEU A 83 0.93 14.21 -3.05
N GLY A 84 -0.15 14.58 -2.36
CA GLY A 84 -0.81 15.88 -2.54
C GLY A 84 -1.55 15.95 -3.86
N LEU A 85 -2.12 14.82 -4.27
CA LEU A 85 -2.92 14.64 -5.47
C LEU A 85 -4.27 14.03 -5.08
N SER A 86 -5.36 14.47 -5.69
CA SER A 86 -6.60 13.72 -5.74
C SER A 86 -6.58 12.87 -7.01
N ALA A 87 -7.04 11.61 -6.94
CA ALA A 87 -7.13 10.75 -8.11
C ALA A 87 -8.47 10.02 -8.12
N VAL A 88 -9.30 10.31 -9.12
CA VAL A 88 -10.66 9.77 -9.24
C VAL A 88 -10.83 9.15 -10.63
N PRO A 89 -11.10 7.83 -10.73
CA PRO A 89 -11.36 7.21 -12.03
C PRO A 89 -12.69 7.72 -12.60
N SER A 90 -12.74 7.93 -13.90
CA SER A 90 -13.99 8.19 -14.61
C SER A 90 -14.87 6.94 -14.56
N GLY A 91 -16.15 7.11 -14.25
CA GLY A 91 -17.11 6.00 -14.21
C GLY A 91 -17.42 5.37 -15.58
N SER A 92 -16.92 5.95 -16.66
CA SER A 92 -17.07 5.46 -18.04
C SER A 92 -15.70 5.27 -18.70
N GLN A 93 -15.63 4.30 -19.62
CA GLN A 93 -14.50 4.23 -20.55
C GLN A 93 -14.55 5.43 -21.50
N ALA A 94 -13.38 6.02 -21.75
CA ALA A 94 -13.26 7.16 -22.65
C ALA A 94 -12.85 6.70 -24.05
N THR A 95 -13.37 7.41 -25.04
CA THR A 95 -12.94 7.29 -26.44
C THR A 95 -11.70 8.16 -26.68
N SER A 96 -11.04 7.97 -27.83
CA SER A 96 -9.94 8.85 -28.24
C SER A 96 -10.37 10.31 -28.39
N GLY A 97 -11.58 10.58 -28.86
CA GLY A 97 -12.15 11.94 -28.93
C GLY A 97 -12.22 12.62 -27.56
N ASP A 98 -12.74 11.92 -26.54
CA ASP A 98 -12.84 12.43 -25.17
C ASP A 98 -11.46 12.75 -24.58
N VAL A 99 -10.50 11.86 -24.83
CA VAL A 99 -9.12 11.99 -24.36
C VAL A 99 -8.41 13.16 -25.06
N CYS A 100 -8.60 13.31 -26.36
CA CYS A 100 -8.06 14.41 -27.16
C CYS A 100 -8.56 15.78 -26.68
N GLU A 101 -9.87 15.91 -26.44
CA GLU A 101 -10.44 17.17 -25.92
C GLU A 101 -9.85 17.54 -24.55
N ARG A 102 -9.63 16.56 -23.67
CA ARG A 102 -8.95 16.79 -22.39
C ARG A 102 -7.49 17.18 -22.58
N ALA A 103 -6.76 16.51 -23.45
CA ALA A 103 -5.34 16.83 -23.69
C ALA A 103 -5.15 18.24 -24.28
N LYS A 104 -6.13 18.76 -25.04
CA LYS A 104 -6.10 20.13 -25.60
C LYS A 104 -6.11 21.23 -24.54
N THR A 105 -6.53 20.97 -23.30
CA THR A 105 -6.43 21.95 -22.21
C THR A 105 -4.99 22.21 -21.77
N GLY A 106 -4.03 21.40 -22.24
CA GLY A 106 -2.61 21.46 -21.88
C GLY A 106 -2.24 20.64 -20.65
N GLU A 107 -3.25 20.10 -19.96
CA GLU A 107 -3.10 19.20 -18.82
C GLU A 107 -2.86 17.76 -19.30
N PRO A 108 -1.97 17.01 -18.63
CA PRO A 108 -1.78 15.60 -18.93
C PRO A 108 -3.00 14.78 -18.51
N VAL A 109 -3.40 13.82 -19.34
CA VAL A 109 -4.49 12.87 -19.05
C VAL A 109 -3.87 11.57 -18.54
N PHE A 110 -4.24 11.15 -17.34
CA PHE A 110 -3.89 9.82 -16.84
C PHE A 110 -4.84 8.79 -17.44
N LEU A 111 -4.26 7.75 -18.05
CA LEU A 111 -5.01 6.68 -18.69
C LEU A 111 -4.61 5.32 -18.12
N VAL A 112 -5.58 4.42 -18.02
CA VAL A 112 -5.36 2.98 -17.84
C VAL A 112 -5.98 2.26 -19.04
N ALA A 113 -5.16 1.56 -19.81
CA ALA A 113 -5.59 0.79 -20.99
C ALA A 113 -4.96 -0.61 -20.96
N ASP A 114 -5.29 -1.44 -21.94
CA ASP A 114 -4.73 -2.78 -22.06
C ASP A 114 -3.32 -2.75 -22.68
N ALA A 115 -2.33 -3.22 -21.93
CA ALA A 115 -0.93 -3.33 -22.36
C ALA A 115 -0.76 -4.13 -23.67
N TYR A 116 -1.70 -5.02 -23.99
CA TYR A 116 -1.68 -5.82 -25.22
C TYR A 116 -1.64 -4.97 -26.50
N VAL A 117 -2.22 -3.77 -26.47
CA VAL A 117 -2.29 -2.88 -27.65
C VAL A 117 -1.32 -1.69 -27.57
N LEU A 118 -0.54 -1.55 -26.49
CA LEU A 118 0.36 -0.41 -26.27
C LEU A 118 1.73 -0.65 -26.93
N PRO A 119 2.07 -0.03 -28.08
CA PRO A 119 3.24 -0.41 -28.88
C PRO A 119 4.61 -0.05 -28.27
N TRP A 120 4.65 0.67 -27.15
CA TRP A 120 5.90 1.08 -26.48
C TRP A 120 6.30 0.18 -25.30
N VAL A 121 5.43 -0.73 -24.85
CA VAL A 121 5.73 -1.70 -23.78
C VAL A 121 5.94 -3.09 -24.34
N PRO A 122 6.77 -3.95 -23.72
CA PRO A 122 7.07 -5.30 -24.24
C PRO A 122 5.88 -6.26 -24.18
N TYR A 123 4.74 -5.85 -23.61
CA TYR A 123 3.53 -6.66 -23.53
C TYR A 123 2.69 -6.68 -24.82
N THR A 124 2.99 -5.80 -25.78
CA THR A 124 2.17 -5.67 -27.00
C THR A 124 2.07 -7.01 -27.73
N GLY A 125 0.84 -7.46 -28.00
CA GLY A 125 0.59 -8.73 -28.68
C GLY A 125 0.88 -9.99 -27.86
N HIS A 126 1.32 -9.85 -26.60
CA HIS A 126 1.77 -10.95 -25.76
C HIS A 126 0.91 -11.18 -24.52
N ARG A 127 0.50 -10.12 -23.81
CA ARG A 127 -0.24 -10.26 -22.56
C ARG A 127 -1.24 -9.13 -22.34
N HIS A 128 -2.50 -9.52 -22.09
CA HIS A 128 -3.53 -8.62 -21.61
C HIS A 128 -3.28 -8.26 -20.14
N MET A 129 -3.17 -6.96 -19.86
CA MET A 129 -3.12 -6.45 -18.49
C MET A 129 -3.41 -4.95 -18.47
N ALA A 130 -4.03 -4.47 -17.39
CA ALA A 130 -4.17 -3.04 -17.16
C ALA A 130 -2.79 -2.39 -17.00
N HIS A 131 -2.55 -1.32 -17.76
CA HIS A 131 -1.30 -0.57 -17.74
C HIS A 131 -1.59 0.92 -17.79
N SER A 132 -0.88 1.70 -16.97
CA SER A 132 -1.14 3.13 -16.85
C SER A 132 -0.03 3.97 -17.45
N PHE A 133 -0.41 5.11 -18.02
CA PHE A 133 0.50 6.08 -18.64
C PHE A 133 -0.13 7.48 -18.65
N LEU A 134 0.66 8.51 -18.91
CA LEU A 134 0.17 9.86 -19.17
C LEU A 134 0.10 10.14 -20.67
N LEU A 135 -0.94 10.84 -21.10
CA LEU A 135 -1.03 11.46 -22.42
C LEU A 135 -0.92 12.98 -22.27
N ALA A 136 0.01 13.59 -22.97
CA ALA A 136 0.15 15.05 -23.06
C ALA A 136 -0.01 15.51 -24.51
N SER A 137 -0.53 16.72 -24.71
CA SER A 137 -0.56 17.34 -26.03
C SER A 137 0.85 17.72 -26.51
N ARG A 138 1.07 17.61 -27.82
CA ARG A 138 2.29 18.03 -28.52
C ARG A 138 1.90 18.74 -29.83
N PRO A 139 2.71 19.69 -30.33
CA PRO A 139 2.52 20.19 -31.70
C PRO A 139 2.50 19.04 -32.72
N GLY A 140 1.39 18.90 -33.43
CA GLY A 140 1.22 17.90 -34.50
C GLY A 140 0.88 16.48 -34.03
N GLY A 141 0.47 16.28 -32.78
CA GLY A 141 0.00 14.97 -32.30
C GLY A 141 -0.03 14.87 -30.79
N HIS A 142 0.30 13.68 -30.28
CA HIS A 142 0.25 13.36 -28.86
C HIS A 142 1.61 12.88 -28.36
N LEU A 143 1.85 13.05 -27.07
CA LEU A 143 3.01 12.54 -26.37
C LEU A 143 2.54 11.60 -25.27
N VAL A 144 2.80 10.31 -25.43
CA VAL A 144 2.69 9.34 -24.35
C VAL A 144 3.92 9.48 -23.46
N VAL A 145 3.71 9.46 -22.15
CA VAL A 145 4.77 9.41 -21.15
C VAL A 145 4.49 8.23 -20.24
N ASP A 146 5.40 7.26 -20.24
CA ASP A 146 5.29 6.03 -19.47
C ASP A 146 6.51 5.94 -18.57
N ALA A 147 6.27 5.87 -17.27
CA ALA A 147 7.32 5.79 -16.27
C ALA A 147 7.59 4.34 -15.83
N TYR A 148 6.98 3.35 -16.46
CA TYR A 148 7.12 1.96 -16.07
C TYR A 148 8.53 1.42 -16.33
N HIS A 149 9.06 0.71 -15.35
CA HIS A 149 10.36 0.03 -15.44
C HIS A 149 10.17 -1.44 -15.08
N ASN A 150 10.41 -2.36 -16.01
CA ASN A 150 10.40 -3.80 -15.71
C ASN A 150 11.22 -4.60 -16.73
N ASP A 151 11.75 -5.74 -16.32
CA ASP A 151 12.36 -6.72 -17.22
C ASP A 151 11.41 -7.89 -17.39
N THR A 152 11.07 -8.21 -18.63
CA THR A 152 10.11 -9.26 -18.97
C THR A 152 10.73 -10.26 -19.96
N GLU A 153 10.08 -11.39 -20.18
CA GLU A 153 10.52 -12.35 -21.20
C GLU A 153 10.41 -11.83 -22.63
N TRP A 154 9.61 -10.79 -22.87
CA TRP A 154 9.42 -10.16 -24.19
C TRP A 154 10.33 -8.94 -24.40
N GLY A 155 11.13 -8.59 -23.40
CA GLY A 155 12.05 -7.46 -23.42
C GLY A 155 11.84 -6.49 -22.26
N PRO A 156 12.69 -5.45 -22.19
CA PRO A 156 12.62 -4.44 -21.14
C PRO A 156 11.52 -3.41 -21.39
N ALA A 157 10.73 -3.10 -20.37
CA ALA A 157 10.01 -1.83 -20.27
C ALA A 157 10.92 -0.80 -19.58
N ARG A 158 11.05 0.40 -20.15
CA ARG A 158 11.87 1.48 -19.61
C ARG A 158 11.09 2.79 -19.60
N PRO A 159 11.31 3.65 -18.57
CA PRO A 159 10.71 4.98 -18.54
C PRO A 159 11.07 5.77 -19.79
N GLY A 160 10.10 6.45 -20.38
CA GLY A 160 10.30 7.19 -21.63
C GLY A 160 9.08 8.00 -22.06
N ALA A 161 9.20 8.62 -23.23
CA ALA A 161 8.11 9.31 -23.88
C ALA A 161 8.10 9.00 -25.38
N TRP A 162 6.91 8.84 -25.98
CA TRP A 162 6.75 8.44 -27.37
C TRP A 162 5.71 9.33 -28.05
N ALA A 163 5.99 9.75 -29.28
CA ALA A 163 5.03 10.47 -30.08
C ALA A 163 3.98 9.51 -30.67
N LEU A 164 2.71 9.92 -30.64
CA LEU A 164 1.63 9.27 -31.37
C LEU A 164 0.96 10.24 -32.33
N THR A 165 0.60 9.73 -33.51
CA THR A 165 -0.39 10.34 -34.40
C THR A 165 -1.81 10.10 -33.87
N ASP A 166 -2.80 10.83 -34.41
CA ASP A 166 -4.21 10.63 -34.06
C ASP A 166 -4.67 9.18 -34.33
N GLY A 167 -4.34 8.62 -35.49
CA GLY A 167 -4.72 7.25 -35.84
C GLY A 167 -4.06 6.18 -34.97
N GLU A 168 -2.86 6.44 -34.46
CA GLU A 168 -2.21 5.54 -33.49
C GLU A 168 -2.85 5.63 -32.10
N LEU A 169 -3.28 6.82 -31.70
CA LEU A 169 -4.04 7.01 -30.45
C LEU A 169 -5.41 6.32 -30.55
N ASP A 170 -6.11 6.47 -31.67
CA ASP A 170 -7.37 5.77 -31.94
C ASP A 170 -7.21 4.25 -31.84
N ALA A 171 -6.14 3.71 -32.43
CA ALA A 171 -5.86 2.27 -32.38
C ALA A 171 -5.57 1.77 -30.96
N VAL A 172 -4.83 2.55 -30.16
CA VAL A 172 -4.52 2.22 -28.75
C VAL A 172 -5.75 2.27 -27.86
N LEU A 173 -6.71 3.15 -28.17
CA LEU A 173 -7.93 3.35 -27.38
C LEU A 173 -9.16 2.65 -27.97
N ALA A 174 -8.98 1.78 -28.97
CA ALA A 174 -10.08 1.12 -29.68
C ALA A 174 -10.96 0.27 -28.75
N ASP A 175 -10.35 -0.40 -27.78
CA ASP A 175 -11.03 -1.23 -26.77
C ASP A 175 -11.42 -0.43 -25.51
N GLY A 176 -11.28 0.91 -25.58
CA GLY A 176 -11.54 1.85 -24.49
C GLY A 176 -10.38 1.98 -23.51
N ALA A 177 -10.38 3.08 -22.76
CA ALA A 177 -9.48 3.29 -21.63
C ALA A 177 -10.23 3.89 -20.43
N THR A 178 -9.74 3.59 -19.23
CA THR A 178 -10.19 4.32 -18.04
C THR A 178 -9.41 5.62 -17.94
N VAL A 179 -10.10 6.75 -17.92
CA VAL A 179 -9.48 8.04 -17.62
C VAL A 179 -9.46 8.21 -16.11
N VAL A 180 -8.35 8.71 -15.57
CA VAL A 180 -8.30 9.11 -14.16
C VAL A 180 -8.10 10.62 -14.13
N THR A 181 -9.03 11.32 -13.50
CA THR A 181 -8.84 12.74 -13.18
C THR A 181 -7.86 12.82 -12.03
N ILE A 182 -6.70 13.45 -12.24
CA ILE A 182 -5.72 13.68 -11.19
C ILE A 182 -5.40 15.15 -11.08
N GLU A 183 -5.62 15.72 -9.90
CA GLU A 183 -5.44 17.14 -9.63
C GLU A 183 -4.56 17.36 -8.40
N PRO A 184 -3.64 18.34 -8.43
CA PRO A 184 -2.94 18.76 -7.23
C PRO A 184 -3.93 19.30 -6.19
N THR A 185 -3.81 18.86 -4.94
CA THR A 185 -4.61 19.40 -3.83
C THR A 185 -4.08 20.74 -3.29
N GLY A 186 -3.10 21.33 -3.99
CA GLY A 186 -2.55 22.67 -3.73
C GLY A 186 -1.17 22.66 -3.10
N LYS A 187 -0.95 21.94 -1.98
CA LYS A 187 0.35 21.92 -1.28
C LYS A 187 0.99 20.54 -1.32
N ARG A 188 2.32 20.51 -1.49
CA ARG A 188 3.13 19.32 -1.26
C ARG A 188 2.89 18.83 0.17
N PRO A 189 2.50 17.58 0.39
CA PRO A 189 2.37 17.04 1.74
C PRO A 189 3.74 17.05 2.42
N VAL A 190 3.75 17.45 3.68
CA VAL A 190 4.92 17.25 4.54
C VAL A 190 4.94 15.76 4.90
N PRO A 191 6.00 15.01 4.52
CA PRO A 191 6.09 13.61 4.91
C PRO A 191 6.11 13.49 6.44
N PRO A 192 5.41 12.51 7.03
CA PRO A 192 5.48 12.24 8.45
C PRO A 192 6.93 11.94 8.88
N ALA A 193 7.25 12.23 10.14
CA ALA A 193 8.61 12.01 10.64
C ALA A 193 8.94 10.50 10.60
N PRO A 194 10.20 10.10 10.28
CA PRO A 194 10.53 8.69 10.16
C PRO A 194 10.18 7.85 11.40
N ALA A 195 10.37 8.40 12.59
CA ALA A 195 10.02 7.76 13.85
C ALA A 195 8.50 7.42 13.96
N GLU A 196 7.63 8.33 13.51
CA GLU A 196 6.17 8.13 13.54
C GLU A 196 5.75 7.02 12.58
N VAL A 197 6.32 7.00 11.38
CA VAL A 197 6.05 5.96 10.38
C VAL A 197 6.55 4.60 10.85
N LEU A 198 7.77 4.53 11.39
CA LEU A 198 8.34 3.28 11.88
C LEU A 198 7.52 2.73 13.07
N ALA A 199 7.07 3.59 13.98
CA ALA A 199 6.16 3.19 15.06
C ALA A 199 4.81 2.68 14.53
N ALA A 200 4.21 3.36 13.54
CA ALA A 200 2.96 2.92 12.92
C ALA A 200 3.09 1.58 12.18
N ASN A 201 4.22 1.35 11.50
CA ASN A 201 4.51 0.09 10.82
C ASN A 201 4.69 -1.06 11.83
N ALA A 202 5.38 -0.81 12.95
CA ALA A 202 5.53 -1.80 14.02
C ALA A 202 4.20 -2.18 14.67
N ALA A 203 3.32 -1.19 14.93
CA ALA A 203 1.99 -1.45 15.47
C ALA A 203 1.16 -2.33 14.52
N GLN A 204 1.22 -2.07 13.21
CA GLN A 204 0.55 -2.91 12.21
C GLN A 204 1.16 -4.32 12.10
N ALA A 205 2.46 -4.45 12.34
CA ALA A 205 3.16 -5.73 12.30
C ALA A 205 2.86 -6.63 13.52
N GLN A 206 2.30 -6.09 14.60
CA GLN A 206 2.02 -6.86 15.82
C GLN A 206 0.97 -7.95 15.60
N ASP A 207 -0.04 -7.68 14.78
CA ASP A 207 -1.14 -8.61 14.49
C ASP A 207 -1.01 -9.28 13.11
N ALA A 208 0.12 -9.09 12.42
CA ALA A 208 0.31 -9.57 11.05
C ALA A 208 0.53 -11.09 10.94
N ALA A 209 1.06 -11.74 11.99
CA ALA A 209 1.48 -13.14 11.92
C ALA A 209 0.33 -14.09 11.50
N ALA A 210 -0.83 -13.99 12.15
CA ALA A 210 -1.98 -14.83 11.81
C ALA A 210 -2.48 -14.60 10.38
N HIS A 211 -2.42 -13.35 9.89
CA HIS A 211 -2.79 -13.03 8.51
C HIS A 211 -1.77 -13.57 7.50
N ILE A 212 -0.48 -13.51 7.83
CA ILE A 212 0.61 -14.08 7.01
C ILE A 212 0.41 -15.59 6.89
N ASP A 213 0.20 -16.29 8.02
CA ASP A 213 0.00 -17.74 8.03
C ASP A 213 -1.25 -18.15 7.24
N GLY A 214 -2.36 -17.41 7.41
CA GLY A 214 -3.58 -17.63 6.65
C GLY A 214 -3.38 -17.47 5.14
N TYR A 215 -2.63 -16.44 4.72
CA TYR A 215 -2.27 -16.21 3.32
C TYR A 215 -1.38 -17.33 2.78
N ILE A 216 -0.32 -17.71 3.50
CA ILE A 216 0.59 -18.79 3.07
C ILE A 216 -0.16 -20.11 2.89
N ALA A 217 -1.04 -20.45 3.84
CA ALA A 217 -1.87 -21.65 3.72
C ALA A 217 -2.84 -21.58 2.53
N ALA A 218 -3.34 -20.40 2.18
CA ALA A 218 -4.20 -20.21 1.02
C ALA A 218 -3.43 -20.39 -0.30
N VAL A 219 -2.22 -19.82 -0.39
CA VAL A 219 -1.32 -20.01 -1.54
C VAL A 219 -0.93 -21.49 -1.69
N GLU A 220 -0.61 -22.17 -0.58
CA GLU A 220 -0.20 -23.58 -0.61
C GLU A 220 -1.25 -24.48 -1.28
N ARG A 221 -2.54 -24.24 -1.00
CA ARG A 221 -3.66 -24.99 -1.62
C ARG A 221 -3.79 -24.75 -3.12
N GLY A 222 -3.25 -23.65 -3.64
CA GLY A 222 -3.32 -23.27 -5.04
C GLY A 222 -2.08 -23.62 -5.87
N LEU A 223 -1.03 -24.23 -5.30
CA LEU A 223 0.26 -24.38 -6.01
C LEU A 223 0.24 -25.29 -7.25
N ASP A 224 -0.80 -26.12 -7.41
CA ASP A 224 -1.00 -26.93 -8.62
C ASP A 224 -1.72 -26.16 -9.74
N ASP A 225 -2.25 -24.97 -9.45
CA ASP A 225 -2.94 -24.09 -10.40
C ASP A 225 -1.96 -23.07 -11.00
N THR A 226 -1.95 -22.95 -12.34
CA THR A 226 -1.01 -22.06 -13.05
C THR A 226 -1.29 -20.59 -12.78
N GLU A 227 -2.56 -20.19 -12.69
CA GLU A 227 -2.95 -18.80 -12.41
C GLU A 227 -2.59 -18.42 -10.98
N ALA A 228 -2.81 -19.32 -10.02
CA ALA A 228 -2.40 -19.11 -8.63
C ALA A 228 -0.88 -18.94 -8.50
N VAL A 229 -0.08 -19.75 -9.22
CA VAL A 229 1.38 -19.59 -9.27
C VAL A 229 1.78 -18.26 -9.89
N GLU A 230 1.14 -17.83 -10.98
CA GLU A 230 1.41 -16.53 -11.60
C GLU A 230 1.08 -15.36 -10.66
N ASN A 231 -0.01 -15.46 -9.92
CA ASN A 231 -0.40 -14.48 -8.90
C ASN A 231 0.61 -14.43 -7.75
N LEU A 232 1.08 -15.58 -7.26
CA LEU A 232 2.13 -15.66 -6.25
C LEU A 232 3.43 -14.97 -6.70
N VAL A 233 3.87 -15.23 -7.93
CA VAL A 233 5.08 -14.59 -8.47
C VAL A 233 4.90 -13.07 -8.53
N LEU A 234 3.71 -12.60 -8.93
CA LEU A 234 3.43 -11.18 -8.95
C LEU A 234 3.37 -10.56 -7.55
N ASP A 235 2.76 -11.25 -6.58
CA ASP A 235 2.71 -10.79 -5.18
C ASP A 235 4.13 -10.61 -4.62
N ILE A 236 5.01 -11.58 -4.82
CA ILE A 236 6.44 -11.49 -4.44
C ILE A 236 7.12 -10.28 -5.12
N TRP A 237 6.85 -10.05 -6.41
CA TRP A 237 7.41 -8.92 -7.16
C TRP A 237 6.91 -7.57 -6.63
N LEU A 238 5.61 -7.44 -6.33
CA LEU A 238 5.01 -6.24 -5.75
C LEU A 238 5.58 -5.94 -4.36
N LEU A 239 5.64 -6.96 -3.49
CA LEU A 239 6.19 -6.83 -2.15
C LEU A 239 7.64 -6.33 -2.21
N GLY A 240 8.48 -6.93 -3.06
CA GLY A 240 9.88 -6.51 -3.21
C GLY A 240 10.04 -5.05 -3.63
N ARG A 241 9.16 -4.53 -4.49
CA ARG A 241 9.14 -3.11 -4.88
C ARG A 241 8.76 -2.20 -3.72
N GLU A 242 7.72 -2.56 -2.98
CA GLU A 242 7.29 -1.78 -1.80
C GLU A 242 8.40 -1.71 -0.73
N ARG A 243 9.15 -2.80 -0.50
CA ARG A 243 10.30 -2.80 0.43
C ARG A 243 11.43 -1.93 -0.08
N LEU A 244 11.72 -1.97 -1.39
CA LEU A 244 12.70 -1.08 -2.00
C LEU A 244 12.29 0.39 -1.86
N LEU A 245 11.01 0.70 -2.09
CA LEU A 245 10.48 2.06 -1.96
C LEU A 245 10.57 2.57 -0.52
N HIS A 246 10.26 1.72 0.47
CA HIS A 246 10.43 2.04 1.89
C HIS A 246 11.90 2.34 2.23
N ALA A 247 12.82 1.51 1.76
CA ALA A 247 14.25 1.71 1.96
C ALA A 247 14.77 3.01 1.31
N LEU A 248 14.24 3.37 0.14
CA LEU A 248 14.54 4.64 -0.55
C LEU A 248 13.98 5.85 0.18
N TRP A 249 12.76 5.74 0.73
CA TRP A 249 12.13 6.80 1.52
C TRP A 249 12.90 7.09 2.82
N LEU A 250 13.42 6.05 3.49
CA LEU A 250 14.26 6.21 4.68
C LEU A 250 15.54 7.02 4.38
N GLY A 251 16.04 7.01 3.15
CA GLY A 251 17.20 7.81 2.73
C GLY A 251 18.42 7.58 3.62
N GLU A 252 18.87 8.63 4.29
CA GLU A 252 20.03 8.61 5.21
C GLU A 252 19.68 8.20 6.65
N HIS A 253 18.43 7.83 6.94
CA HIS A 253 18.04 7.37 8.27
C HIS A 253 18.82 6.10 8.67
N PRO A 254 19.22 5.92 9.95
CA PRO A 254 20.00 4.75 10.39
C PRO A 254 19.36 3.39 10.05
N ALA A 255 18.03 3.33 9.99
CA ALA A 255 17.27 2.14 9.60
C ALA A 255 17.44 1.73 8.11
N ALA A 256 17.89 2.66 7.25
CA ALA A 256 17.90 2.46 5.79
C ALA A 256 18.81 1.31 5.35
N ALA A 257 19.91 1.06 6.06
CA ALA A 257 20.82 -0.05 5.73
C ALA A 257 20.12 -1.41 5.87
N ARG A 258 19.44 -1.63 7.00
CA ARG A 258 18.69 -2.86 7.28
C ARG A 258 17.49 -3.02 6.33
N ALA A 259 16.77 -1.93 6.06
CA ALA A 259 15.66 -1.94 5.09
C ALA A 259 16.14 -2.27 3.66
N ARG A 260 17.31 -1.76 3.24
CA ARG A 260 17.91 -2.08 1.93
C ARG A 260 18.33 -3.54 1.81
N GLU A 261 18.94 -4.11 2.85
CA GLU A 261 19.30 -5.53 2.89
C GLU A 261 18.05 -6.40 2.73
N HIS A 262 16.99 -6.05 3.44
CA HIS A 262 15.72 -6.77 3.39
C HIS A 262 15.04 -6.65 2.03
N ALA A 263 15.00 -5.46 1.44
CA ALA A 263 14.52 -5.25 0.07
C ALA A 263 15.33 -6.06 -0.96
N ALA A 264 16.65 -6.20 -0.77
CA ALA A 264 17.49 -7.03 -1.63
C ALA A 264 17.15 -8.53 -1.51
N ALA A 265 16.78 -9.01 -0.33
CA ALA A 265 16.31 -10.38 -0.13
C ALA A 265 15.01 -10.65 -0.92
N TRP A 266 14.03 -9.76 -0.81
CA TRP A 266 12.81 -9.83 -1.61
C TRP A 266 13.06 -9.81 -3.12
N ARG A 267 13.97 -8.97 -3.61
CA ARG A 267 14.33 -8.95 -5.04
C ARG A 267 14.96 -10.26 -5.52
N ARG A 268 15.81 -10.89 -4.69
CA ARG A 268 16.35 -12.23 -5.00
C ARG A 268 15.24 -13.27 -5.04
N LEU A 269 14.30 -13.22 -4.09
CA LEU A 269 13.14 -14.10 -4.08
C LEU A 269 12.26 -13.90 -5.33
N ALA A 270 12.00 -12.66 -5.77
CA ALA A 270 11.26 -12.38 -7.00
C ALA A 270 11.92 -12.96 -8.26
N ALA A 271 13.25 -12.85 -8.37
CA ALA A 271 13.98 -13.48 -9.47
C ALA A 271 13.89 -15.02 -9.41
N HIS A 272 14.02 -15.60 -8.22
CA HIS A 272 13.94 -17.04 -8.02
C HIS A 272 12.52 -17.58 -8.28
N SER A 273 11.47 -16.89 -7.83
CA SER A 273 10.09 -17.30 -8.03
C SER A 273 9.70 -17.27 -9.50
N TYR A 274 10.16 -16.28 -10.26
CA TYR A 274 9.95 -16.23 -11.71
C TYR A 274 10.61 -17.41 -12.44
N LEU A 275 11.84 -17.77 -12.07
CA LEU A 275 12.51 -18.96 -12.61
C LEU A 275 11.78 -20.25 -12.24
N ALA A 276 11.32 -20.36 -10.99
CA ALA A 276 10.55 -21.51 -10.53
C ALA A 276 9.23 -21.67 -11.30
N MET A 277 8.52 -20.56 -11.56
CA MET A 277 7.31 -20.55 -12.38
C MET A 277 7.60 -20.99 -13.83
N ARG A 278 8.67 -20.47 -14.45
CA ARG A 278 9.05 -20.90 -15.81
C ARG A 278 9.36 -22.39 -15.88
N ARG A 279 10.03 -22.95 -14.87
CA ARG A 279 10.29 -24.39 -14.80
C ARG A 279 9.00 -25.18 -14.55
N ALA A 280 8.12 -24.70 -13.66
CA ALA A 280 6.83 -25.32 -13.40
C ALA A 280 5.96 -25.45 -14.67
N ARG A 281 6.01 -24.47 -15.58
CA ARG A 281 5.34 -24.55 -16.89
C ARG A 281 5.86 -25.69 -17.78
N THR A 282 7.09 -26.16 -17.57
CA THR A 282 7.68 -27.29 -18.31
C THR A 282 7.58 -28.60 -17.55
N ASP A 283 7.88 -28.58 -16.26
CA ASP A 283 8.04 -29.78 -15.41
C ASP A 283 6.75 -30.12 -14.63
N GLY A 284 5.72 -29.26 -14.71
CA GLY A 284 4.40 -29.47 -14.12
C GLY A 284 4.30 -29.25 -12.60
N ARG A 285 5.35 -28.74 -11.93
CA ARG A 285 5.34 -28.50 -10.47
C ARG A 285 6.07 -27.23 -10.07
N PHE A 286 5.45 -26.44 -9.21
CA PHE A 286 6.08 -25.27 -8.60
C PHE A 286 6.95 -25.65 -7.40
N ALA A 287 8.07 -24.94 -7.21
CA ALA A 287 9.03 -25.27 -6.17
C ALA A 287 8.53 -24.78 -4.79
N GLY A 288 8.16 -25.72 -3.91
CA GLY A 288 7.73 -25.40 -2.53
C GLY A 288 8.77 -24.63 -1.69
N THR A 289 10.06 -24.67 -2.07
CA THR A 289 11.11 -23.86 -1.45
C THR A 289 10.90 -22.35 -1.64
N VAL A 290 10.23 -21.93 -2.71
CA VAL A 290 9.86 -20.52 -2.93
C VAL A 290 8.79 -20.08 -1.93
N LEU A 291 7.76 -20.92 -1.71
CA LEU A 291 6.72 -20.62 -0.73
C LEU A 291 7.29 -20.57 0.70
N ALA A 292 8.17 -21.52 1.05
CA ALA A 292 8.84 -21.53 2.34
C ALA A 292 9.72 -20.27 2.55
N GLU A 293 10.42 -19.80 1.51
CA GLU A 293 11.19 -18.55 1.59
C GLU A 293 10.28 -17.32 1.68
N MET A 294 9.16 -17.29 0.95
CA MET A 294 8.19 -16.21 1.08
C MET A 294 7.63 -16.12 2.50
N SER A 295 7.23 -17.25 3.09
CA SER A 295 6.77 -17.30 4.48
C SER A 295 7.82 -16.75 5.44
N ARG A 296 9.09 -17.15 5.30
CA ARG A 296 10.19 -16.59 6.10
C ARG A 296 10.34 -15.08 5.92
N GLN A 297 10.29 -14.58 4.69
CA GLN A 297 10.47 -13.15 4.40
C GLN A 297 9.31 -12.28 4.92
N LEU A 298 8.07 -12.78 4.87
CA LEU A 298 6.91 -12.09 5.45
C LEU A 298 6.99 -11.99 6.97
N HIS A 299 7.40 -13.06 7.65
CA HIS A 299 7.65 -13.02 9.09
C HIS A 299 8.80 -12.07 9.43
N ALA A 300 9.88 -12.12 8.64
CA ALA A 300 11.00 -11.20 8.78
C ALA A 300 10.61 -9.73 8.53
N ASP A 301 9.64 -9.43 7.65
CA ASP A 301 9.08 -8.07 7.53
C ASP A 301 8.49 -7.60 8.87
N ALA A 302 7.66 -8.44 9.50
CA ALA A 302 7.01 -8.09 10.76
C ALA A 302 8.03 -7.90 11.90
N ASP A 303 9.01 -8.78 11.98
CA ASP A 303 10.12 -8.69 12.96
C ASP A 303 10.96 -7.42 12.73
N LEU A 304 11.29 -7.14 11.47
CA LEU A 304 12.04 -5.95 11.09
C LEU A 304 11.28 -4.70 11.50
N ALA A 305 9.97 -4.62 11.22
CA ALA A 305 9.14 -3.47 11.58
C ALA A 305 9.19 -3.18 13.07
N ARG A 306 8.98 -4.20 13.91
CA ARG A 306 9.07 -4.06 15.37
C ARG A 306 10.47 -3.65 15.83
N SER A 307 11.52 -4.18 15.21
CA SER A 307 12.90 -3.87 15.57
C SER A 307 13.39 -2.48 15.12
N LEU A 308 12.69 -1.85 14.17
CA LEU A 308 13.02 -0.52 13.65
C LEU A 308 12.21 0.59 14.33
N ALA A 309 11.14 0.25 15.04
CA ALA A 309 10.40 1.24 15.81
C ALA A 309 11.30 1.85 16.89
N PRO A 310 11.17 3.17 17.14
CA PRO A 310 11.80 3.77 18.30
C PRO A 310 11.29 3.08 19.57
N GLU A 311 12.17 2.87 20.54
CA GLU A 311 11.73 2.41 21.87
C GLU A 311 10.69 3.42 22.40
N PRO A 312 9.55 2.95 22.93
CA PRO A 312 8.62 3.85 23.59
C PRO A 312 9.37 4.56 24.72
N PRO A 313 9.16 5.88 24.92
CA PRO A 313 9.77 6.57 26.03
C PRO A 313 9.42 5.82 27.32
N PRO A 314 10.38 5.61 28.24
CA PRO A 314 10.09 4.94 29.50
C PRO A 314 8.93 5.68 30.16
N THR A 315 7.83 4.95 30.41
CA THR A 315 6.70 5.50 31.16
C THR A 315 7.26 5.99 32.49
N PRO A 316 7.13 7.28 32.85
CA PRO A 316 7.61 7.75 34.14
C PRO A 316 6.98 6.88 35.22
N ALA A 317 7.83 6.17 35.95
CA ALA A 317 7.40 5.30 37.03
C ALA A 317 6.81 6.18 38.13
N GLY A 318 5.52 6.03 38.41
CA GLY A 318 4.98 6.35 39.73
C GLY A 318 3.74 7.24 39.83
N ASP A 319 3.26 7.88 38.77
CA ASP A 319 2.05 8.70 38.90
C ASP A 319 0.80 7.92 38.53
N VAL A 320 -0.09 7.75 39.52
CA VAL A 320 -1.47 7.31 39.29
C VAL A 320 -2.07 8.25 38.23
N PRO A 321 -2.55 7.75 37.08
CA PRO A 321 -3.19 8.61 36.10
C PRO A 321 -4.34 9.36 36.81
N PRO A 322 -4.42 10.71 36.69
CA PRO A 322 -5.50 11.46 37.32
C PRO A 322 -6.84 10.85 36.88
N VAL A 323 -7.86 10.82 37.74
CA VAL A 323 -9.14 10.12 37.48
C VAL A 323 -9.75 10.46 36.11
N GLY A 324 -9.53 11.68 35.60
CA GLY A 324 -9.95 12.07 34.24
C GLY A 324 -9.24 11.36 33.08
N ALA A 325 -8.01 10.89 33.27
CA ALA A 325 -7.22 10.18 32.25
C ALA A 325 -7.77 8.77 31.96
N VAL A 326 -8.34 8.08 32.96
CA VAL A 326 -9.01 6.78 32.76
C VAL A 326 -10.26 6.97 31.91
N THR A 327 -11.10 7.96 32.24
CA THR A 327 -12.31 8.27 31.47
C THR A 327 -11.99 8.66 30.02
N VAL A 328 -10.94 9.46 29.81
CA VAL A 328 -10.47 9.81 28.46
C VAL A 328 -10.00 8.56 27.69
N ALA A 329 -9.26 7.66 28.35
CA ALA A 329 -8.80 6.43 27.73
C ALA A 329 -9.96 5.50 27.33
N VAL A 330 -10.94 5.31 28.20
CA VAL A 330 -12.13 4.48 27.95
C VAL A 330 -12.97 5.07 26.81
N LEU A 331 -13.27 6.36 26.85
CA LEU A 331 -14.05 7.02 25.79
C LEU A 331 -13.34 6.99 24.43
N ASP A 332 -12.02 7.21 24.40
CA ASP A 332 -11.26 7.15 23.16
C ASP A 332 -11.20 5.74 22.57
N ALA A 333 -11.07 4.72 23.42
CA ALA A 333 -11.12 3.32 22.99
C ALA A 333 -12.49 2.96 22.38
N VAL A 334 -13.59 3.38 23.01
CA VAL A 334 -14.95 3.15 22.50
C VAL A 334 -15.18 3.86 21.18
N ARG A 335 -14.78 5.14 21.09
CA ARG A 335 -14.82 5.93 19.85
C ARG A 335 -14.04 5.26 18.73
N HIS A 336 -12.83 4.77 19.02
CA HIS A 336 -11.98 4.19 17.99
C HIS A 336 -12.48 2.83 17.52
N THR A 337 -12.96 1.99 18.44
CA THR A 337 -13.46 0.64 18.13
C THR A 337 -14.80 0.69 17.40
N LEU A 338 -15.73 1.56 17.82
CA LEU A 338 -17.09 1.62 17.25
C LEU A 338 -17.26 2.70 16.17
N ARG A 339 -16.27 3.58 15.97
CA ARG A 339 -16.33 4.72 15.02
C ARG A 339 -17.49 5.67 15.30
N LEU A 340 -17.84 5.85 16.58
CA LEU A 340 -18.92 6.71 17.05
C LEU A 340 -18.37 8.03 17.61
N ASP A 341 -19.13 9.12 17.49
CA ASP A 341 -18.81 10.37 18.16
C ASP A 341 -19.11 10.30 19.66
N GLU A 342 -18.51 11.22 20.43
CA GLU A 342 -18.61 11.24 21.89
C GLU A 342 -20.04 11.53 22.39
N GLN A 343 -20.84 12.31 21.65
CA GLN A 343 -22.21 12.64 22.03
C GLN A 343 -23.09 11.38 21.94
N THR A 344 -22.94 10.60 20.88
CA THR A 344 -23.60 9.29 20.73
C THR A 344 -23.21 8.33 21.84
N ILE A 345 -21.92 8.30 22.22
CA ILE A 345 -21.43 7.43 23.29
C ILE A 345 -22.04 7.80 24.65
N ARG A 346 -22.05 9.10 24.98
CA ARG A 346 -22.59 9.59 26.27
C ARG A 346 -24.10 9.48 26.38
N ALA A 347 -24.81 9.53 25.25
CA ALA A 347 -26.26 9.36 25.23
C ALA A 347 -26.70 7.90 25.46
N ALA A 348 -25.82 6.94 25.13
CA ALA A 348 -26.09 5.52 25.34
C ALA A 348 -25.78 5.15 26.80
N GLY A 349 -26.82 5.01 27.62
CA GLY A 349 -26.66 4.64 29.03
C GLY A 349 -26.03 3.26 29.28
N THR A 350 -25.83 2.44 28.24
CA THR A 350 -25.09 1.17 28.31
C THR A 350 -24.32 0.93 27.02
N LEU A 351 -23.26 0.13 27.09
CA LEU A 351 -22.47 -0.24 25.91
C LEU A 351 -23.29 -1.02 24.88
N ARG A 352 -24.21 -1.89 25.34
CA ARG A 352 -25.10 -2.68 24.45
C ARG A 352 -26.07 -1.83 23.63
N ALA A 353 -26.36 -0.60 24.06
CA ALA A 353 -27.19 0.33 23.31
C ALA A 353 -26.42 1.06 22.19
N LEU A 354 -25.09 0.91 22.13
CA LEU A 354 -24.27 1.55 21.09
C LEU A 354 -24.38 0.79 19.76
N PRO A 355 -24.53 1.50 18.63
CA PRO A 355 -24.51 0.88 17.31
C PRO A 355 -23.21 0.10 17.07
N GLY A 356 -23.34 -1.17 16.64
CA GLY A 356 -22.19 -2.02 16.32
C GLY A 356 -21.45 -2.61 17.52
N PHE A 357 -21.98 -2.45 18.74
CA PHE A 357 -21.41 -3.09 19.92
C PHE A 357 -21.79 -4.57 20.02
N ASP A 358 -20.79 -5.41 20.26
CA ASP A 358 -20.93 -6.83 20.62
C ASP A 358 -19.83 -7.25 21.62
N SER A 359 -19.88 -8.49 22.08
CA SER A 359 -18.94 -9.03 23.07
C SER A 359 -17.48 -9.03 22.61
N PHE A 360 -17.21 -9.10 21.29
CA PHE A 360 -15.86 -9.04 20.74
C PHE A 360 -15.35 -7.59 20.76
N ARG A 361 -16.21 -6.62 20.45
CA ARG A 361 -15.85 -5.19 20.56
C ARG A 361 -15.53 -4.77 21.98
N LEU A 362 -16.17 -5.37 22.98
CA LEU A 362 -15.82 -5.15 24.39
C LEU A 362 -14.37 -5.58 24.69
N VAL A 363 -13.92 -6.72 24.17
CA VAL A 363 -12.54 -7.20 24.33
C VAL A 363 -11.54 -6.24 23.66
N ASP A 364 -11.86 -5.74 22.47
CA ASP A 364 -11.05 -4.73 21.77
C ASP A 364 -10.94 -3.43 22.58
N ILE A 365 -12.05 -2.96 23.16
CA ILE A 365 -12.10 -1.76 24.01
C ILE A 365 -11.22 -1.97 25.24
N ILE A 366 -11.37 -3.09 25.96
CA ILE A 366 -10.58 -3.41 27.16
C ILE A 366 -9.09 -3.45 26.82
N SER A 367 -8.71 -4.17 25.76
CA SER A 367 -7.30 -4.33 25.35
C SER A 367 -6.63 -2.98 25.05
N ARG A 368 -7.34 -2.08 24.38
CA ARG A 368 -6.85 -0.71 24.07
C ARG A 368 -6.69 0.14 25.32
N VAL A 369 -7.60 0.03 26.29
CA VAL A 369 -7.50 0.78 27.55
C VAL A 369 -6.37 0.23 28.43
N GLU A 370 -6.21 -1.09 28.49
CA GLU A 370 -5.09 -1.74 29.17
C GLU A 370 -3.72 -1.33 28.61
N GLU A 371 -3.59 -1.33 27.28
CA GLU A 371 -2.38 -0.89 26.59
C GLU A 371 -2.08 0.58 26.91
N ARG A 372 -3.09 1.45 26.80
CA ARG A 372 -2.93 2.89 27.02
C ARG A 372 -2.59 3.25 28.46
N LEU A 373 -3.19 2.56 29.44
CA LEU A 373 -2.98 2.83 30.86
C LEU A 373 -1.85 2.00 31.47
N GLY A 374 -1.31 1.02 30.72
CA GLY A 374 -0.31 0.09 31.23
C GLY A 374 -0.83 -0.76 32.39
N VAL A 375 -2.12 -1.12 32.40
CA VAL A 375 -2.72 -1.96 33.45
C VAL A 375 -3.32 -3.22 32.84
N ARG A 376 -3.54 -4.25 33.65
CA ARG A 376 -4.24 -5.47 33.23
C ARG A 376 -5.41 -5.71 34.16
N LEU A 377 -6.58 -5.97 33.60
CA LEU A 377 -7.74 -6.43 34.34
C LEU A 377 -7.62 -7.95 34.56
N PRO A 378 -8.13 -8.48 35.69
CA PRO A 378 -8.17 -9.92 35.93
C PRO A 378 -9.14 -10.61 34.96
N GLY A 379 -8.95 -11.91 34.71
CA GLY A 379 -9.77 -12.66 33.74
C GLY A 379 -11.21 -12.97 34.21
N ASP A 380 -11.47 -12.83 35.51
CA ASP A 380 -12.76 -13.07 36.17
C ASP A 380 -13.46 -11.75 36.53
N LEU A 381 -13.84 -10.98 35.50
CA LEU A 381 -14.60 -9.74 35.68
C LEU A 381 -16.09 -10.01 35.91
N SER A 382 -16.70 -9.31 36.86
CA SER A 382 -18.15 -9.36 37.04
C SER A 382 -18.85 -8.65 35.87
N GLY A 383 -19.86 -9.29 35.28
CA GLY A 383 -20.58 -8.78 34.11
C GLY A 383 -21.25 -7.42 34.32
N ASP A 384 -21.58 -7.07 35.56
CA ASP A 384 -22.25 -5.81 35.90
C ASP A 384 -21.36 -4.58 35.63
N LYS A 385 -20.04 -4.69 35.90
CA LYS A 385 -19.08 -3.59 35.65
C LYS A 385 -18.63 -3.47 34.19
N LEU A 386 -19.05 -4.40 33.34
CA LEU A 386 -18.75 -4.41 31.90
C LEU A 386 -19.92 -3.90 31.05
N SER A 387 -20.99 -3.43 31.68
CA SER A 387 -22.24 -3.09 31.00
C SER A 387 -22.31 -1.64 30.50
N ASP A 388 -21.53 -0.74 31.12
CA ASP A 388 -21.51 0.70 30.82
C ASP A 388 -20.10 1.31 30.93
N ILE A 389 -19.98 2.58 30.53
CA ILE A 389 -18.72 3.32 30.51
C ILE A 389 -18.19 3.58 31.92
N ASP A 390 -19.07 3.85 32.87
CA ASP A 390 -18.69 4.19 34.25
C ASP A 390 -18.13 2.96 34.97
N GLY A 391 -18.73 1.79 34.79
CA GLY A 391 -18.24 0.50 35.28
C GLY A 391 -16.86 0.15 34.72
N LEU A 392 -16.61 0.41 33.43
CA LEU A 392 -15.27 0.27 32.86
C LEU A 392 -14.28 1.25 33.50
N CYS A 393 -14.65 2.52 33.67
CA CYS A 393 -13.79 3.50 34.33
C CYS A 393 -13.45 3.10 35.77
N GLU A 394 -14.40 2.56 36.53
CA GLU A 394 -14.16 2.05 37.89
C GLU A 394 -13.17 0.89 37.89
N LEU A 395 -13.33 -0.10 36.99
CA LEU A 395 -12.43 -1.25 36.89
C LEU A 395 -10.99 -0.81 36.62
N PHE A 396 -10.81 0.07 35.65
CA PHE A 396 -9.49 0.56 35.27
C PHE A 396 -8.86 1.49 36.31
N THR A 397 -9.67 2.28 37.02
CA THR A 397 -9.20 3.09 38.14
C THR A 397 -8.71 2.21 39.30
N ALA A 398 -9.43 1.14 39.63
CA ALA A 398 -9.03 0.19 40.64
C ALA A 398 -7.71 -0.53 40.27
N ALA A 399 -7.60 -1.01 39.02
CA ALA A 399 -6.40 -1.68 38.53
C ALA A 399 -5.16 -0.74 38.49
N ALA A 400 -5.35 0.52 38.09
CA ALA A 400 -4.29 1.53 38.11
C ALA A 400 -3.81 1.84 39.54
N THR A 401 -4.75 1.92 40.49
CA THR A 401 -4.45 2.15 41.91
C THR A 401 -3.68 0.97 42.52
N GLU A 402 -4.09 -0.26 42.21
CA GLU A 402 -3.41 -1.47 42.69
C GLU A 402 -1.97 -1.59 42.14
N ARG A 403 -1.77 -1.30 40.85
CA ARG A 403 -0.44 -1.27 40.23
C ARG A 403 0.47 -0.24 40.90
N ALA A 404 -0.05 0.95 41.20
CA ALA A 404 0.71 2.00 41.90
C ALA A 404 1.11 1.55 43.32
N GLY A 405 0.20 0.90 44.05
CA GLY A 405 0.48 0.36 45.39
C GLY A 405 1.53 -0.77 45.41
N ARG A 406 1.65 -1.55 44.34
CA ARG A 406 2.70 -2.59 44.19
C ARG A 406 4.05 -2.04 43.73
N SER A 407 4.08 -0.90 43.05
CA SER A 407 5.32 -0.28 42.56
C SER A 407 6.02 0.58 43.62
N GLY A 408 5.34 0.90 44.73
CA GLY A 408 5.88 1.66 45.86
C GLY A 408 6.35 0.83 47.06
N ARG A 409 6.39 -0.50 46.93
CA ARG A 409 7.06 -1.44 47.87
C ARG A 409 8.28 -2.02 47.20
#